data_AF-A0A8T5USP3-F1
#
_entry.id   AF-A0A8T5USP3-F1
#
_cell.length_a   1.000
_cell.length_b   1.000
_cell.length_c   1.000
_cell.angle_alpha   90.00
_cell.angle_beta   90.00
_cell.angle_gamma   90.00
#
_symmetry.space_group_name_H-M   'P 1'
#
loop_
_entity.id
_entity.type
_entity.pdbx_description
1 polymer ?
#
loop_
_entity_poly.entity_id
_entity_poly.type
_entity_poly.pdbx_seq_one_letter_code
_entity_poly.pdbx_strand_id
1 'polypeptide(L)'
;MRWSVVLVAVLVIIVGYSFIVVAIGPVEPLGRLSFVKLENPDMFPGHPHSSLLAQYANKKNSKCALVLHFAGSSTYSSYLEENDRNNKNDNVYIIEVAFIDTQGGGSTGLGQINIWDSINVALFGVPDGRYKYMSDGVVYNTYDDMMKHVTSLAKQHGQQGAIPMVYHGTVRTDNPILAPGCGFPLYFQILTKTYGIIPAYIYTFTGMLFPYLESPYRNFELMHSSELQYYYNNGFINIDYSKSGVNTAKYYGGVGSTD
;
A
#
# COMPACT_ATOMS: atom_id res chain seq x y z
N MET A 1 23.96 -33.10 19.91
CA MET A 1 23.82 -31.77 19.27
C MET A 1 22.43 -31.24 19.60
N ARG A 2 22.31 -30.05 20.19
CA ARG A 2 21.00 -29.50 20.56
C ARG A 2 20.34 -28.95 19.29
N TRP A 3 19.36 -29.66 18.74
CA TRP A 3 18.63 -29.26 17.54
C TRP A 3 18.06 -27.84 17.62
N SER A 4 17.72 -27.37 18.82
CA SER A 4 17.32 -25.98 19.08
C SER A 4 18.38 -24.95 18.66
N VAL A 5 19.67 -25.23 18.89
CA VAL A 5 20.76 -24.33 18.50
C VAL A 5 20.89 -24.27 16.98
N VAL A 6 20.72 -25.40 16.30
CA VAL A 6 20.75 -25.47 14.83
C VAL A 6 19.58 -24.69 14.24
N LEU A 7 18.36 -24.86 14.77
CA LEU A 7 17.18 -24.12 14.31
C LEU A 7 17.33 -22.61 14.51
N VAL A 8 17.83 -22.18 15.68
CA VAL A 8 18.09 -20.75 15.94
C VAL A 8 19.15 -20.20 14.99
N ALA A 9 20.24 -20.94 14.74
CA ALA A 9 21.27 -20.51 13.80
C ALA A 9 20.72 -20.32 12.38
N VAL A 10 19.89 -21.26 11.91
CA VAL A 10 19.23 -21.16 10.59
C VAL A 10 18.30 -19.95 10.53
N LEU A 11 17.49 -19.72 11.57
CA LEU A 11 16.61 -18.55 11.64
C LEU A 11 17.39 -17.23 11.62
N VAL A 12 18.49 -17.15 12.36
CA VAL A 12 19.36 -15.96 12.37
C VAL A 12 19.96 -15.71 10.99
N ILE A 13 20.39 -16.75 10.29
CA ILE A 13 20.91 -16.63 8.92
C ILE A 13 19.83 -16.12 7.97
N ILE A 14 18.62 -16.68 8.04
CA ILE A 14 17.48 -16.27 7.20
C ILE A 14 17.14 -14.80 7.44
N VAL A 15 16.94 -14.40 8.70
CA VAL A 15 16.58 -13.03 9.08
C VAL A 15 17.71 -12.06 8.73
N GLY A 16 18.96 -12.42 9.02
CA GLY A 16 20.14 -11.62 8.70
C GLY A 16 20.33 -11.41 7.20
N TYR A 17 20.17 -12.47 6.40
CA TYR A 17 20.18 -12.38 4.93
C TYR A 17 19.08 -11.45 4.43
N SER A 18 17.83 -11.64 4.89
CA SER A 18 16.71 -10.80 4.49
C SER A 18 16.90 -9.33 4.87
N PHE A 19 17.48 -9.06 6.04
CA PHE A 19 17.82 -7.70 6.45
C PHE A 19 18.83 -7.06 5.51
N ILE A 20 19.94 -7.74 5.19
CA ILE A 20 21.00 -7.20 4.34
C ILE A 20 20.48 -6.92 2.92
N VAL A 21 19.77 -7.88 2.32
CA VAL A 21 19.27 -7.74 0.94
C VAL A 21 18.29 -6.57 0.81
N VAL A 22 17.44 -6.35 1.81
CA VAL A 22 16.53 -5.20 1.84
C VAL A 22 17.26 -3.90 2.12
N ALA A 23 18.26 -3.89 3.02
CA ALA A 23 18.99 -2.69 3.38
C ALA A 23 19.78 -2.07 2.22
N ILE A 24 20.21 -2.88 1.25
CA ILE A 24 20.89 -2.43 0.02
C ILE A 24 19.95 -2.30 -1.19
N GLY A 25 18.66 -2.54 -0.97
CA GLY A 25 17.64 -2.61 -1.99
C GLY A 25 17.12 -1.25 -2.46
N PRO A 26 16.38 -1.22 -3.59
CA PRO A 26 15.82 0.03 -4.13
C PRO A 26 14.58 0.53 -3.36
N VAL A 27 13.94 -0.33 -2.55
CA VAL A 27 12.72 0.01 -1.79
C VAL A 27 12.84 -0.42 -0.34
N GLU A 28 12.45 0.43 0.61
CA GLU A 28 12.40 0.09 2.02
C GLU A 28 10.97 -0.32 2.39
N PRO A 29 10.68 -1.61 2.59
CA PRO A 29 9.32 -2.09 2.83
C PRO A 29 8.88 -1.81 4.26
N LEU A 30 8.06 -0.77 4.43
CA LEU A 30 7.51 -0.40 5.74
C LEU A 30 6.31 -1.27 6.10
N GLY A 31 5.34 -1.40 5.19
CA GLY A 31 4.16 -2.23 5.39
C GLY A 31 2.83 -1.52 5.14
N ARG A 32 1.84 -1.83 5.97
CA ARG A 32 0.49 -1.25 5.86
C ARG A 32 0.49 0.20 6.33
N LEU A 33 -0.10 1.10 5.55
CA LEU A 33 -0.22 2.50 5.94
C LEU A 33 -1.29 2.73 7.02
N SER A 34 -2.50 2.20 6.81
CA SER A 34 -3.68 2.47 7.64
C SER A 34 -4.71 1.33 7.56
N PHE A 35 -5.66 1.32 8.49
CA PHE A 35 -6.67 0.27 8.66
C PHE A 35 -7.98 0.58 7.92
N VAL A 36 -8.48 1.81 8.03
CA VAL A 36 -9.71 2.31 7.41
C VAL A 36 -9.51 3.75 6.99
N LYS A 37 -10.27 4.23 6.00
CA LYS A 37 -10.17 5.61 5.53
C LYS A 37 -10.65 6.60 6.59
N LEU A 38 -9.88 7.66 6.80
CA LEU A 38 -10.32 8.84 7.57
C LEU A 38 -10.98 9.87 6.65
N GLU A 39 -10.49 9.97 5.42
CA GLU A 39 -10.98 10.86 4.36
C GLU A 39 -10.97 10.11 3.02
N ASN A 40 -11.72 10.59 2.04
CA ASN A 40 -11.73 10.02 0.69
C ASN A 40 -11.65 11.11 -0.40
N PRO A 41 -10.69 11.06 -1.34
CA PRO A 41 -9.54 10.13 -1.38
C PRO A 41 -8.70 10.22 -0.10
N ASP A 42 -8.00 9.16 0.31
CA ASP A 42 -7.17 9.16 1.53
C ASP A 42 -5.69 9.44 1.23
N MET A 43 -5.24 9.05 0.04
CA MET A 43 -3.97 9.49 -0.51
C MET A 43 -4.23 10.70 -1.42
N PHE A 44 -4.19 11.89 -0.82
CA PHE A 44 -4.32 13.17 -1.52
C PHE A 44 -3.55 14.24 -0.74
N PRO A 45 -3.02 15.30 -1.39
CA PRO A 45 -2.28 16.34 -0.71
C PRO A 45 -2.97 16.88 0.56
N GLY A 46 -2.26 16.85 1.69
CA GLY A 46 -2.72 17.36 2.98
C GLY A 46 -3.69 16.44 3.74
N HIS A 47 -4.02 15.27 3.20
CA HIS A 47 -4.90 14.33 3.88
C HIS A 47 -4.15 13.53 4.95
N PRO A 48 -4.82 13.09 6.03
CA PRO A 48 -4.17 12.46 7.18
C PRO A 48 -3.23 11.30 6.86
N HIS A 49 -3.61 10.42 5.92
CA HIS A 49 -2.80 9.27 5.53
C HIS A 49 -1.65 9.63 4.61
N SER A 50 -1.84 10.63 3.73
CA SER A 50 -0.76 11.15 2.90
C SER A 50 0.32 11.83 3.73
N SER A 51 -0.09 12.73 4.63
CA SER A 51 0.83 13.40 5.55
C SER A 51 1.54 12.40 6.48
N LEU A 52 0.87 11.31 6.87
CA LEU A 52 1.51 10.23 7.64
C LEU A 52 2.60 9.52 6.84
N LEU A 53 2.35 9.22 5.57
CA LEU A 53 3.36 8.61 4.70
C LEU A 53 4.56 9.55 4.50
N ALA A 54 4.32 10.84 4.29
CA ALA A 54 5.39 11.83 4.22
C ALA A 54 6.20 11.91 5.52
N GLN A 55 5.55 11.81 6.69
CA GLN A 55 6.25 11.73 7.98
C GLN A 55 7.14 10.49 8.08
N TYR A 56 6.68 9.33 7.61
CA TYR A 56 7.52 8.13 7.57
C TYR A 56 8.73 8.31 6.65
N ALA A 57 8.54 8.89 5.47
CA ALA A 57 9.65 9.17 4.56
C ALA A 57 10.66 10.16 5.18
N ASN A 58 10.20 11.23 5.82
CA ASN A 58 11.07 12.18 6.50
C ASN A 58 11.85 11.55 7.67
N LYS A 59 11.23 10.68 8.47
CA LYS A 59 11.94 9.90 9.50
C LYS A 59 13.07 9.02 8.93
N LYS A 60 12.93 8.60 7.67
CA LYS A 60 13.93 7.82 6.92
C LYS A 60 14.87 8.69 6.10
N ASN A 61 14.78 10.01 6.22
CA ASN A 61 15.53 10.98 5.42
C ASN A 61 15.36 10.76 3.90
N SER A 62 14.15 10.36 3.50
CA SER A 62 13.77 10.06 2.12
C SER A 62 13.02 11.24 1.49
N LYS A 63 13.32 11.54 0.23
CA LYS A 63 12.62 12.60 -0.55
C LYS A 63 11.36 12.11 -1.25
N CYS A 64 11.23 10.80 -1.37
CA CYS A 64 10.08 10.15 -1.98
C CYS A 64 9.49 9.10 -1.04
N ALA A 65 8.22 8.79 -1.24
CA ALA A 65 7.56 7.61 -0.67
C ALA A 65 6.76 6.90 -1.77
N LEU A 66 6.60 5.59 -1.65
CA LEU A 66 5.82 4.78 -2.58
C LEU A 66 4.58 4.22 -1.87
N VAL A 67 3.40 4.43 -2.44
CA VAL A 67 2.15 3.82 -1.98
C VAL A 67 1.56 2.93 -3.06
N LEU A 68 1.15 1.73 -2.64
CA LEU A 68 0.66 0.68 -3.52
C LEU A 68 -0.84 0.47 -3.34
N HIS A 69 -1.58 0.36 -4.44
CA HIS A 69 -3.04 0.22 -4.47
C HIS A 69 -3.50 -0.94 -5.34
N PHE A 70 -4.73 -1.40 -5.12
CA PHE A 70 -5.50 -2.05 -6.18
C PHE A 70 -6.17 -0.98 -7.04
N ALA A 71 -6.17 -1.16 -8.37
CA ALA A 71 -6.76 -0.21 -9.31
C ALA A 71 -8.29 -0.15 -9.19
N GLY A 72 -8.80 1.05 -8.97
CA GLY A 72 -10.21 1.45 -8.99
C GLY A 72 -10.43 2.49 -10.09
N SER A 73 -11.20 3.54 -9.79
CA SER A 73 -11.57 4.57 -10.76
C SER A 73 -10.65 5.79 -10.82
N SER A 74 -9.51 5.77 -10.12
CA SER A 74 -8.54 6.89 -10.08
C SER A 74 -7.44 6.72 -11.12
N THR A 75 -6.71 7.80 -11.41
CA THR A 75 -5.49 7.78 -12.24
C THR A 75 -4.23 7.47 -11.43
N TYR A 76 -4.31 7.42 -10.09
CA TYR A 76 -3.14 7.20 -9.21
C TYR A 76 -2.02 8.19 -9.53
N SER A 77 -2.38 9.47 -9.50
CA SER A 77 -1.44 10.54 -9.80
C SER A 77 -0.53 10.76 -8.59
N SER A 78 0.76 10.72 -8.84
CA SER A 78 1.80 11.09 -7.88
C SER A 78 1.76 12.60 -7.62
N TYR A 79 2.15 13.01 -6.43
CA TYR A 79 2.06 14.42 -6.01
C TYR A 79 3.10 14.78 -4.96
N LEU A 80 3.33 16.08 -4.79
CA LEU A 80 4.13 16.61 -3.71
C LEU A 80 3.26 16.79 -2.46
N GLU A 81 3.61 16.11 -1.38
CA GLU A 81 3.04 16.36 -0.05
C GLU A 81 3.86 17.46 0.63
N GLU A 82 3.22 18.62 0.82
CA GLU A 82 3.82 19.75 1.52
C GLU A 82 3.60 19.59 3.03
N ASN A 83 4.66 19.67 3.82
CA ASN A 83 4.51 19.71 5.27
C ASN A 83 4.24 21.16 5.72
N ASP A 84 3.11 21.39 6.39
CA ASP A 84 2.61 22.68 6.89
C ASP A 84 3.47 23.32 8.01
N ARG A 85 4.71 22.86 8.21
CA ARG A 85 5.61 23.36 9.26
C ARG A 85 6.79 24.13 8.69
N ASN A 86 6.56 25.34 8.16
CA ASN A 86 7.55 26.41 7.93
C ASN A 86 8.92 26.05 7.27
N ASN A 87 9.13 24.82 6.80
CA ASN A 87 10.40 24.29 6.36
C ASN A 87 10.18 23.49 5.07
N LYS A 88 10.34 24.17 3.94
CA LYS A 88 10.21 23.59 2.59
C LYS A 88 11.14 22.40 2.32
N ASN A 89 12.11 22.15 3.20
CA ASN A 89 13.05 21.03 3.08
C ASN A 89 12.45 19.66 3.45
N ASP A 90 11.24 19.64 4.03
CA ASP A 90 10.57 18.42 4.51
C ASP A 90 9.43 17.97 3.57
N ASN A 91 9.36 18.51 2.35
CA ASN A 91 8.42 18.06 1.33
C ASN A 91 8.81 16.68 0.82
N VAL A 92 7.81 15.80 0.63
CA VAL A 92 8.01 14.44 0.15
C VAL A 92 7.18 14.24 -1.10
N TYR A 93 7.79 13.70 -2.15
CA TYR A 93 7.07 13.30 -3.35
C TYR A 93 6.45 11.91 -3.15
N ILE A 94 5.12 11.83 -3.13
CA ILE A 94 4.37 10.59 -3.00
C ILE A 94 4.16 10.02 -4.39
N ILE A 95 4.73 8.84 -4.63
CA ILE A 95 4.58 8.06 -5.86
C ILE A 95 3.44 7.07 -5.64
N GLU A 96 2.38 7.17 -6.45
CA GLU A 96 1.28 6.23 -6.42
C GLU A 96 1.41 5.17 -7.52
N VAL A 97 1.26 3.90 -7.14
CA VAL A 97 1.17 2.79 -8.10
C VAL A 97 -0.02 1.93 -7.74
N ALA A 98 -0.86 1.63 -8.72
CA ALA A 98 -1.90 0.63 -8.61
C ALA A 98 -1.59 -0.60 -9.46
N PHE A 99 -1.99 -1.79 -9.02
CA PHE A 99 -2.05 -2.96 -9.91
C PHE A 99 -3.48 -3.22 -10.39
N ILE A 100 -3.58 -3.71 -11.62
CA ILE A 100 -4.80 -4.19 -12.24
C ILE A 100 -4.66 -5.70 -12.35
N ASP A 101 -5.48 -6.45 -11.61
CA ASP A 101 -5.54 -7.91 -11.73
C ASP A 101 -6.37 -8.28 -12.97
N THR A 102 -5.72 -8.84 -13.99
CA THR A 102 -6.39 -9.18 -15.25
C THR A 102 -7.12 -10.53 -15.20
N GLN A 103 -6.89 -11.32 -14.14
CA GLN A 103 -7.43 -12.68 -14.00
C GLN A 103 -8.18 -12.89 -12.67
N GLY A 104 -7.95 -12.03 -11.68
CA GLY A 104 -8.69 -11.99 -10.43
C GLY A 104 -9.63 -10.78 -10.35
N GLY A 105 -10.66 -10.88 -9.52
CA GLY A 105 -11.66 -9.81 -9.34
C GLY A 105 -11.18 -8.60 -8.53
N GLY A 106 -9.93 -8.60 -8.06
CA GLY A 106 -9.47 -7.69 -7.02
C GLY A 106 -10.21 -7.95 -5.72
N SER A 107 -9.58 -8.60 -4.74
CA SER A 107 -10.25 -8.83 -3.47
C SER A 107 -10.45 -7.50 -2.75
N THR A 108 -11.64 -6.91 -2.91
CA THR A 108 -12.12 -5.78 -2.12
C THR A 108 -12.65 -6.23 -0.77
N GLY A 109 -12.81 -7.55 -0.58
CA GLY A 109 -12.98 -8.14 0.73
C GLY A 109 -12.76 -9.66 0.85
N LEU A 110 -12.77 -10.14 2.09
CA LEU A 110 -12.46 -11.52 2.53
C LEU A 110 -13.35 -12.56 1.84
N GLY A 111 -14.62 -12.23 1.61
CA GLY A 111 -15.58 -13.12 0.94
C GLY A 111 -15.32 -13.32 -0.57
N GLN A 112 -14.45 -12.52 -1.18
CA GLN A 112 -14.07 -12.60 -2.59
C GLN A 112 -12.67 -13.23 -2.78
N ILE A 113 -12.03 -13.66 -1.69
CA ILE A 113 -10.70 -14.28 -1.75
C ILE A 113 -10.84 -15.71 -2.28
N ASN A 114 -10.24 -15.95 -3.44
CA ASN A 114 -9.93 -17.31 -3.87
C ASN A 114 -8.74 -17.82 -3.05
N ILE A 115 -9.02 -18.66 -2.05
CA ILE A 115 -8.01 -19.18 -1.12
C ILE A 115 -6.95 -20.00 -1.85
N TRP A 116 -7.33 -20.80 -2.85
CA TRP A 116 -6.38 -21.61 -3.62
C TRP A 116 -5.46 -20.76 -4.47
N ASP A 117 -6.00 -19.74 -5.12
CA ASP A 117 -5.20 -18.75 -5.84
C ASP A 117 -4.25 -18.01 -4.88
N SER A 118 -4.73 -17.63 -3.69
CA SER A 118 -3.91 -16.96 -2.67
C SER A 118 -2.78 -17.85 -2.15
N ILE A 119 -3.03 -19.15 -1.96
CA ILE A 119 -2.01 -20.14 -1.59
C ILE A 119 -0.98 -20.28 -2.71
N ASN A 120 -1.42 -20.37 -3.97
CA ASN A 120 -0.51 -20.46 -5.11
C ASN A 120 0.36 -19.21 -5.25
N VAL A 121 -0.24 -18.02 -5.10
CA VAL A 121 0.51 -16.75 -5.10
C VAL A 121 1.48 -16.69 -3.93
N ALA A 122 1.08 -17.13 -2.73
CA ALA A 122 1.97 -17.18 -1.58
C ALA A 122 3.16 -18.09 -1.88
N LEU A 123 2.92 -19.33 -2.31
CA LEU A 123 3.96 -20.34 -2.51
C LEU A 123 4.89 -20.05 -3.70
N PHE A 124 4.34 -19.53 -4.80
CA PHE A 124 5.04 -19.45 -6.10
C PHE A 124 5.19 -18.02 -6.64
N GLY A 125 4.64 -17.02 -5.94
CA GLY A 125 4.56 -15.65 -6.42
C GLY A 125 3.42 -15.43 -7.42
N VAL A 126 3.22 -14.17 -7.80
CA VAL A 126 2.22 -13.79 -8.80
C VAL A 126 2.69 -14.23 -10.19
N PRO A 127 1.88 -14.99 -10.97
CA PRO A 127 2.23 -15.39 -12.33
C PRO A 127 2.52 -14.19 -13.24
N ASP A 128 3.50 -14.34 -14.13
CA ASP A 128 3.83 -13.30 -15.10
C ASP A 128 2.63 -13.00 -16.01
N GLY A 129 2.44 -11.71 -16.32
CA GLY A 129 1.32 -11.23 -17.15
C GLY A 129 -0.03 -11.15 -16.43
N ARG A 130 -0.16 -11.62 -15.18
CA ARG A 130 -1.42 -11.48 -14.42
C ARG A 130 -1.71 -10.01 -14.08
N TYR A 131 -0.70 -9.27 -13.64
CA TYR A 131 -0.86 -7.87 -13.24
C TYR A 131 -0.38 -6.92 -14.33
N LYS A 132 -1.21 -5.90 -14.60
CA LYS A 132 -0.77 -4.63 -15.18
C LYS A 132 -0.65 -3.61 -14.06
N TYR A 133 -0.03 -2.47 -14.34
CA TYR A 133 0.21 -1.45 -13.33
C TYR A 133 -0.23 -0.09 -13.86
N MET A 134 -0.67 0.81 -13.00
CA MET A 134 -1.03 2.17 -13.33
C MET A 134 -0.32 3.14 -12.39
N SER A 135 0.25 4.20 -12.95
CA SER A 135 0.80 5.33 -12.22
C SER A 135 0.68 6.56 -13.11
N ASP A 136 0.24 7.69 -12.56
CA ASP A 136 0.03 8.95 -13.30
C ASP A 136 -0.88 8.79 -14.55
N GLY A 137 -1.87 7.90 -14.47
CA GLY A 137 -2.79 7.58 -15.57
C GLY A 137 -2.18 6.74 -16.70
N VAL A 138 -0.89 6.37 -16.61
CA VAL A 138 -0.20 5.53 -17.59
C VAL A 138 -0.28 4.06 -17.16
N VAL A 139 -0.66 3.18 -18.09
CA VAL A 139 -0.73 1.73 -17.84
C VAL A 139 0.54 1.04 -18.35
N TYR A 140 1.21 0.32 -17.45
CA TYR A 140 2.39 -0.50 -17.71
C TYR A 140 2.00 -1.97 -17.75
N ASN A 141 2.49 -2.70 -18.76
CA ASN A 141 2.18 -4.12 -18.91
C ASN A 141 3.14 -5.04 -18.14
N THR A 142 4.27 -4.51 -17.68
CA THR A 142 5.30 -5.29 -16.99
C THR A 142 5.72 -4.64 -15.67
N TYR A 143 6.19 -5.48 -14.76
CA TYR A 143 6.75 -5.06 -13.48
C TYR A 143 7.95 -4.13 -13.67
N ASP A 144 8.84 -4.48 -14.60
CA ASP A 144 10.07 -3.73 -14.85
C ASP A 144 9.78 -2.34 -15.41
N ASP A 145 8.81 -2.20 -16.32
CA ASP A 145 8.41 -0.90 -16.86
C ASP A 145 7.82 0.00 -15.76
N MET A 146 6.98 -0.57 -14.89
CA MET A 146 6.43 0.13 -13.73
C MET A 146 7.53 0.59 -12.77
N MET A 147 8.44 -0.30 -12.38
CA MET A 147 9.54 0.05 -11.47
C MET A 147 10.53 1.04 -12.08
N LYS A 148 10.71 1.01 -13.40
CA LYS A 148 11.49 2.01 -14.13
C LYS A 148 10.85 3.39 -14.06
N HIS A 149 9.52 3.48 -14.18
CA HIS A 149 8.77 4.73 -13.98
C HIS A 149 8.94 5.25 -12.54
N VAL A 150 8.69 4.41 -11.53
CA VAL A 150 8.88 4.74 -10.11
C VAL A 150 10.29 5.25 -9.85
N THR A 151 11.30 4.55 -10.37
CA THR A 151 12.72 4.93 -10.21
C THR A 151 13.03 6.24 -10.93
N SER A 152 12.41 6.51 -12.08
CA SER A 152 12.57 7.77 -12.81
C SER A 152 11.99 8.93 -12.02
N LEU A 153 10.76 8.81 -11.51
CA LEU A 153 10.14 9.82 -10.64
C LEU A 153 10.99 10.06 -9.39
N ALA A 154 11.40 8.99 -8.71
CA ALA A 154 12.19 9.10 -7.50
C ALA A 154 13.50 9.89 -7.75
N LYS A 155 14.21 9.59 -8.87
CA LYS A 155 15.42 10.32 -9.26
C LYS A 155 15.14 11.80 -9.60
N GLN A 156 14.06 12.08 -10.32
CA GLN A 156 13.65 13.45 -10.67
C GLN A 156 13.38 14.30 -9.42
N HIS A 157 12.89 13.68 -8.35
CA HIS A 157 12.62 14.32 -7.06
C HIS A 157 13.76 14.19 -6.04
N GLY A 158 14.96 13.82 -6.48
CA GLY A 158 16.17 13.86 -5.65
C GLY A 158 16.29 12.72 -4.64
N GLN A 159 15.59 11.60 -4.84
CA GLN A 159 15.72 10.43 -3.98
C GLN A 159 17.16 9.89 -3.98
N GLN A 160 17.66 9.62 -2.78
CA GLN A 160 18.91 8.89 -2.54
C GLN A 160 18.62 7.65 -1.71
N GLY A 161 19.18 6.50 -2.09
CA GLY A 161 18.92 5.24 -1.41
C GLY A 161 17.52 4.68 -1.65
N ALA A 162 17.09 3.81 -0.75
CA ALA A 162 15.83 3.08 -0.86
C ALA A 162 14.60 3.99 -0.71
N ILE A 163 13.54 3.73 -1.48
CA ILE A 163 12.26 4.45 -1.35
C ILE A 163 11.39 3.75 -0.29
N PRO A 164 11.00 4.42 0.82
CA PRO A 164 10.04 3.88 1.76
C PRO A 164 8.72 3.53 1.07
N MET A 165 8.31 2.28 1.20
CA MET A 165 7.19 1.69 0.49
C MET A 165 6.14 1.20 1.47
N VAL A 166 4.91 1.67 1.30
CA VAL A 166 3.74 1.19 2.02
C VAL A 166 2.71 0.64 1.04
N TYR A 167 1.80 -0.17 1.54
CA TYR A 167 0.58 -0.50 0.82
C TYR A 167 -0.64 0.15 1.44
N HIS A 168 -1.57 0.50 0.56
CA HIS A 168 -2.88 1.01 0.89
C HIS A 168 -3.71 -0.08 1.56
N GLY A 169 -3.74 -0.01 2.88
CA GLY A 169 -4.30 -1.03 3.74
C GLY A 169 -5.76 -0.84 4.13
N THR A 170 -6.40 0.22 3.65
CA THR A 170 -7.75 0.54 4.11
C THR A 170 -8.75 -0.50 3.63
N VAL A 171 -9.68 -0.86 4.50
CA VAL A 171 -10.75 -1.82 4.19
C VAL A 171 -12.11 -1.12 4.19
N ARG A 172 -12.93 -1.45 3.21
CA ARG A 172 -14.21 -0.76 2.98
C ARG A 172 -15.37 -1.36 3.77
N THR A 173 -15.37 -2.67 3.98
CA THR A 173 -16.49 -3.40 4.63
C THR A 173 -16.05 -4.49 5.59
N ASP A 174 -14.81 -4.97 5.51
CA ASP A 174 -14.34 -6.10 6.30
C ASP A 174 -13.74 -5.68 7.64
N ASN A 175 -13.43 -6.68 8.47
CA ASN A 175 -12.65 -6.48 9.67
C ASN A 175 -11.23 -5.97 9.32
N PRO A 176 -10.86 -4.74 9.73
CA PRO A 176 -9.55 -4.17 9.40
C PRO A 176 -8.37 -4.91 10.00
N ILE A 177 -8.56 -5.70 11.06
CA ILE A 177 -7.49 -6.50 11.67
C ILE A 177 -7.15 -7.69 10.77
N LEU A 178 -8.15 -8.31 10.15
CA LEU A 178 -8.00 -9.54 9.36
C LEU A 178 -7.77 -9.27 7.87
N ALA A 179 -8.46 -8.29 7.31
CA ALA A 179 -8.33 -7.93 5.91
C ALA A 179 -7.13 -6.98 5.74
N PRO A 180 -6.13 -7.36 4.93
CA PRO A 180 -4.91 -6.58 4.79
C PRO A 180 -5.12 -5.30 3.96
N GLY A 181 -6.22 -5.19 3.21
CA GLY A 181 -6.48 -4.05 2.33
C GLY A 181 -5.96 -4.27 0.91
N CYS A 182 -6.24 -3.30 0.04
CA CYS A 182 -6.22 -3.52 -1.40
C CYS A 182 -4.80 -3.50 -2.02
N GLY A 183 -3.86 -2.76 -1.43
CA GLY A 183 -2.47 -2.70 -1.92
C GLY A 183 -1.61 -3.92 -1.59
N PHE A 184 -2.09 -4.81 -0.72
CA PHE A 184 -1.32 -5.92 -0.17
C PHE A 184 -0.74 -6.88 -1.25
N PRO A 185 -1.49 -7.29 -2.30
CA PRO A 185 -0.94 -8.22 -3.29
C PRO A 185 0.23 -7.63 -4.08
N LEU A 186 0.17 -6.35 -4.46
CA LEU A 186 1.27 -5.67 -5.15
C LEU A 186 2.50 -5.52 -4.25
N TYR A 187 2.30 -5.25 -2.96
CA TYR A 187 3.39 -5.20 -1.98
C TYR A 187 4.15 -6.53 -1.90
N PHE A 188 3.42 -7.64 -1.77
CA PHE A 188 4.02 -8.97 -1.76
C PHE A 188 4.74 -9.29 -3.07
N GLN A 189 4.19 -8.88 -4.22
CA GLN A 189 4.81 -9.07 -5.52
C GLN A 189 6.11 -8.29 -5.67
N ILE A 190 6.12 -6.99 -5.32
CA ILE A 190 7.34 -6.15 -5.36
C ILE A 190 8.41 -6.76 -4.48
N LEU A 191 8.07 -7.17 -3.26
CA LEU A 191 9.01 -7.84 -2.37
C LEU A 191 9.57 -9.13 -2.97
N THR A 192 8.71 -9.96 -3.55
CA THR A 192 9.11 -11.24 -4.16
C THR A 192 10.01 -11.03 -5.37
N LYS A 193 9.66 -10.09 -6.26
CA LYS A 193 10.43 -9.79 -7.49
C LYS A 193 11.74 -9.05 -7.19
N THR A 194 11.79 -8.22 -6.15
CA THR A 194 12.99 -7.43 -5.80
C THR A 194 13.96 -8.18 -4.89
N TYR A 195 13.44 -8.90 -3.89
CA TYR A 195 14.25 -9.49 -2.82
C TYR A 195 14.19 -11.02 -2.76
N GLY A 196 13.28 -11.63 -3.52
CA GLY A 196 13.00 -13.05 -3.44
C GLY A 196 11.96 -13.39 -2.37
N ILE A 197 11.50 -14.65 -2.41
CA ILE A 197 10.33 -15.10 -1.65
C ILE A 197 10.55 -15.09 -0.13
N ILE A 198 11.77 -15.40 0.34
CA ILE A 198 12.06 -15.48 1.78
C ILE A 198 12.00 -14.09 2.44
N PRO A 199 12.72 -13.05 1.95
CA PRO A 199 12.51 -11.69 2.45
C PRO A 199 11.07 -11.22 2.29
N ALA A 200 10.39 -11.60 1.20
CA ALA A 200 9.00 -11.21 1.00
C ALA A 200 8.08 -11.68 2.13
N TYR A 201 8.20 -12.93 2.59
CA TYR A 201 7.42 -13.40 3.73
C TYR A 201 7.71 -12.63 5.01
N ILE A 202 8.99 -12.39 5.31
CA ILE A 202 9.39 -11.67 6.53
C ILE A 202 8.80 -10.25 6.52
N TYR A 203 9.04 -9.49 5.44
CA TYR A 203 8.62 -8.09 5.35
C TYR A 203 7.13 -7.89 5.10
N THR A 204 6.43 -8.92 4.63
CA THR A 204 4.96 -8.95 4.59
C THR A 204 4.41 -9.12 6.00
N PHE A 205 4.94 -10.08 6.76
CA PHE A 205 4.51 -10.28 8.14
C PHE A 205 4.80 -9.07 9.03
N THR A 206 6.03 -8.55 9.00
CA THR A 206 6.36 -7.34 9.78
C THR A 206 5.61 -6.12 9.26
N GLY A 207 5.38 -6.04 7.95
CA GLY A 207 4.61 -4.96 7.33
C GLY A 207 3.14 -4.93 7.76
N MET A 208 2.53 -6.08 8.06
CA MET A 208 1.19 -6.14 8.65
C MET A 208 1.15 -5.62 10.10
N LEU A 209 2.26 -5.76 10.84
CA LEU A 209 2.38 -5.27 12.22
C LEU A 209 2.74 -3.78 12.29
N PHE A 210 3.36 -3.24 11.25
CA PHE A 210 3.83 -1.85 11.18
C PHE A 210 2.82 -0.78 11.67
N PRO A 211 1.56 -0.71 11.19
CA PRO A 211 0.63 0.32 11.63
C PRO A 211 0.19 0.14 13.09
N TYR A 212 0.35 -1.06 13.68
CA TYR A 212 0.10 -1.23 15.10
C TYR A 212 1.18 -0.57 15.96
N LEU A 213 2.37 -0.36 15.43
CA LEU A 213 3.50 0.21 16.18
C LEU A 213 3.70 1.69 15.85
N GLU A 214 3.51 2.08 14.59
CA GLU A 214 3.92 3.39 14.08
C GLU A 214 2.76 4.35 13.81
N SER A 215 1.53 3.86 13.56
CA SER A 215 0.42 4.74 13.21
C SER A 215 -0.18 5.44 14.44
N PRO A 216 -0.21 6.79 14.48
CA PRO A 216 -0.90 7.52 15.54
C PRO A 216 -2.42 7.35 15.46
N TYR A 217 -2.95 7.01 14.28
CA TYR A 217 -4.38 6.82 14.05
C TYR A 217 -4.88 5.42 14.44
N ARG A 218 -3.98 4.47 14.74
CA ARG A 218 -4.31 3.06 15.02
C ARG A 218 -5.52 2.89 15.95
N ASN A 219 -5.49 3.51 17.12
CA ASN A 219 -6.57 3.34 18.10
C ASN A 219 -7.88 3.92 17.58
N PHE A 220 -7.83 5.11 16.97
CA PHE A 220 -9.01 5.77 16.44
C PHE A 220 -9.63 4.96 15.30
N GLU A 221 -8.82 4.57 14.32
CA GLU A 221 -9.21 3.76 13.16
C GLU A 221 -9.82 2.41 13.57
N LEU A 222 -9.22 1.71 14.54
CA LEU A 222 -9.72 0.40 14.96
C LEU A 222 -11.00 0.52 15.81
N MET A 223 -11.04 1.47 16.75
CA MET A 223 -12.19 1.67 17.63
C MET A 223 -13.42 2.21 16.89
N HIS A 224 -13.22 3.01 15.84
CA HIS A 224 -14.30 3.60 15.04
C HIS A 224 -14.39 2.95 13.65
N SER A 225 -13.81 1.77 13.46
CA SER A 225 -13.71 1.13 12.14
C SER A 225 -15.07 0.97 11.45
N SER A 226 -16.09 0.49 12.16
CA SER A 226 -17.44 0.35 11.61
C SER A 226 -18.10 1.69 11.25
N GLU A 227 -17.87 2.73 12.05
CA GLU A 227 -18.41 4.08 11.80
C GLU A 227 -17.71 4.73 10.59
N LEU A 228 -16.39 4.67 10.54
CA LEU A 228 -15.59 5.21 9.43
C LEU A 228 -15.90 4.48 8.12
N GLN A 229 -16.08 3.16 8.17
CA GLN A 229 -16.54 2.38 7.02
C GLN A 229 -17.97 2.76 6.60
N TYR A 230 -18.87 2.97 7.56
CA TYR A 230 -20.22 3.46 7.27
C TYR A 230 -20.15 4.84 6.61
N TYR A 231 -19.35 5.76 7.12
CA TYR A 231 -19.17 7.09 6.54
C TYR A 231 -18.55 7.04 5.15
N TYR A 232 -17.57 6.17 4.93
CA TYR A 232 -17.00 5.97 3.61
C TYR A 232 -18.04 5.45 2.62
N ASN A 233 -18.81 4.43 3.00
CA ASN A 233 -19.80 3.81 2.12
C ASN A 233 -20.99 4.73 1.81
N ASN A 234 -21.33 5.64 2.73
CA ASN A 234 -22.36 6.66 2.52
C ASN A 234 -21.80 7.98 1.96
N GLY A 235 -20.48 8.07 1.79
CA GLY A 235 -19.76 9.20 1.22
C GLY A 235 -19.59 10.43 2.12
N PHE A 236 -19.90 10.34 3.42
CA PHE A 236 -19.79 11.48 4.35
C PHE A 236 -18.35 11.97 4.56
N ILE A 237 -17.35 11.12 4.30
CA ILE A 237 -15.92 11.49 4.34
C ILE A 237 -15.34 11.76 2.95
N ASN A 238 -16.18 11.77 1.90
CA ASN A 238 -15.73 12.23 0.60
C ASN A 238 -15.53 13.74 0.69
N ILE A 239 -14.35 14.24 0.32
CA ILE A 239 -14.08 15.68 0.19
C ILE A 239 -15.09 16.39 -0.73
N ASP A 240 -15.79 15.58 -1.51
CA ASP A 240 -16.51 15.92 -2.71
C ASP A 240 -18.03 15.71 -2.61
N TYR A 241 -18.59 15.47 -1.41
CA TYR A 241 -20.04 15.26 -1.25
C TYR A 241 -20.90 16.48 -1.62
N SER A 242 -20.31 17.68 -1.75
CA SER A 242 -20.99 18.89 -2.29
C SER A 242 -20.32 19.50 -3.53
N LYS A 243 -19.14 19.04 -3.95
CA LYS A 243 -18.32 19.68 -4.99
C LYS A 243 -17.76 18.76 -6.09
N SER A 244 -17.83 17.43 -5.98
CA SER A 244 -17.16 16.55 -6.98
C SER A 244 -17.74 16.62 -8.38
N GLY A 245 -19.06 16.72 -8.52
CA GLY A 245 -19.73 16.38 -9.79
C GLY A 245 -19.47 14.94 -10.29
N VAL A 246 -18.81 14.08 -9.50
CA VAL A 246 -18.47 12.70 -9.85
C VAL A 246 -19.47 11.77 -9.17
N ASN A 247 -20.45 11.33 -9.95
CA ASN A 247 -21.44 10.35 -9.52
C ASN A 247 -20.82 8.94 -9.50
N THR A 248 -20.41 8.48 -8.32
CA THR A 248 -19.84 7.14 -8.10
C THR A 248 -20.88 6.02 -8.17
N ALA A 249 -22.19 6.33 -8.25
CA ALA A 249 -23.25 5.32 -8.40
C ALA A 249 -23.15 4.56 -9.73
N LYS A 250 -22.48 5.15 -10.73
CA LYS A 250 -22.22 4.52 -12.03
C LYS A 250 -21.30 3.29 -11.95
N TYR A 251 -20.42 3.21 -10.94
CA TYR A 251 -19.37 2.19 -10.88
C TYR A 251 -19.67 1.06 -9.89
N TYR A 252 -20.68 1.21 -9.03
CA TYR A 252 -20.96 0.26 -7.95
C TYR A 252 -22.38 -0.32 -7.94
N GLY A 253 -23.18 -0.07 -8.99
CA GLY A 253 -24.54 -0.61 -9.09
C GLY A 253 -25.45 0.01 -8.05
N GLY A 254 -26.20 1.04 -8.46
CA GLY A 254 -27.13 1.74 -7.57
C GLY A 254 -28.13 0.78 -6.93
N VAL A 255 -28.13 0.71 -5.60
CA VAL A 255 -29.36 0.45 -4.87
C VAL A 255 -29.96 1.83 -4.65
N GLY A 256 -30.94 2.18 -5.49
CA GLY A 256 -31.67 3.43 -5.32
C GLY A 256 -32.34 3.44 -3.96
N SER A 257 -32.08 4.47 -3.16
CA SER A 257 -33.02 4.89 -2.13
C SER A 257 -34.18 5.56 -2.86
N THR A 258 -35.30 4.87 -2.96
CA THR A 258 -36.60 5.50 -3.14
C THR A 258 -36.86 6.43 -1.97
N ASP A 259 -37.40 7.61 -2.29
CA ASP A 259 -37.97 8.59 -1.36
C ASP A 259 -38.86 7.96 -0.28
#